data_AF-A0A5M6IDL6-F1
#
_entry.id   AF-A0A5M6IDL6-F1
#
_cell.length_a   1.000
_cell.length_b   1.000
_cell.length_c   1.000
_cell.angle_alpha   90.00
_cell.angle_beta   90.00
_cell.angle_gamma   90.00
#
_symmetry.space_group_name_H-M   'P 1'
#
loop_
_entity.id
_entity.type
_entity.pdbx_description
1 polymer ?
#
loop_
_entity_poly.entity_id
_entity_poly.type
_entity_poly.pdbx_seq_one_letter_code
_entity_poly.pdbx_strand_id
1 'polypeptide(L)'
;MFKTPGHLAQPSRRAILAGLAGAAGMAATGLPPIRAVQAQEAESLYSRLVTKAAGRAGRAYEPPADTLPDSLRGLSYDEYRHIRFRKDMALWQGEAPFSVQLLHLGGYLRTPVRAYTVENGRETPFNYRPSLFDFSQADVDPSGFDALGFSGLRVHYPLNDPAVMDEVMVIQGASYFRALCAGAVYGLSARGVAVNTAHSEGEEFPAFVELYVVRPTPGAQSIVMYGLLDGPSLAGAYRFEVTPGTTTRTSVGARLFARRPVAQLGVGALTSMFDFGPADRVGVDDFRPRVHDSQGLCMRTQNGERLWRPLCNPGQVEMNVFSQANPVGFGLMQRVRQFDRYQDLETMYHRRPSAWVTPRGNWGEGEVILVEIPTPDETNDNIVAFWKPAVPFEPGLPLALDYDIDWTLDGPATEVAWILETRAGHYGVPGAPLDDGIRRRGRKWVIEFVEGPLRGLNSPDDVTVVASADAGRIDTRAHVINPQTGGLRVYLDTVAEGDAPINLRCHLERENTPVSETWTMQWRPPAVA
;
A
#
# COMPACT_ATOMS: atom_id res chain seq x y z
N MET A 1 -13.63 60.71 5.30
CA MET A 1 -13.44 62.17 5.39
C MET A 1 -12.11 62.42 6.11
N PHE A 2 -11.07 62.78 5.33
CA PHE A 2 -9.73 63.33 5.68
C PHE A 2 -8.81 62.52 6.62
N LYS A 3 -7.49 62.39 6.43
CA LYS A 3 -6.50 62.66 5.36
C LYS A 3 -5.16 62.05 5.86
N THR A 4 -4.40 61.38 4.99
CA THR A 4 -2.95 61.10 5.16
C THR A 4 -2.14 62.42 5.19
N PRO A 5 -0.86 62.50 5.63
CA PRO A 5 0.28 61.90 4.87
C PRO A 5 1.55 61.50 5.70
N GLY A 6 2.52 60.86 5.03
CA GLY A 6 3.95 61.05 5.34
C GLY A 6 4.81 59.80 5.51
N HIS A 7 5.32 59.24 4.40
CA HIS A 7 6.54 58.43 4.38
C HIS A 7 7.79 59.33 4.45
N LEU A 8 8.88 58.87 5.09
CA LEU A 8 10.20 58.66 4.46
C LEU A 8 11.30 58.27 5.47
N ALA A 9 12.32 57.61 4.91
CA ALA A 9 13.71 57.39 5.38
C ALA A 9 14.03 56.09 6.16
N GLN A 10 14.61 55.12 5.42
CA GLN A 10 15.56 54.14 5.95
C GLN A 10 16.89 54.81 6.32
N PRO A 11 17.70 54.15 7.17
CA PRO A 11 19.09 53.94 6.75
C PRO A 11 19.63 52.53 6.98
N SER A 12 20.69 52.28 6.22
CA SER A 12 21.39 51.05 5.92
C SER A 12 22.56 50.70 6.86
N ARG A 13 22.83 49.39 6.94
CA ARG A 13 24.11 48.65 7.03
C ARG A 13 25.38 49.33 7.61
N ARG A 14 25.97 48.56 8.55
CA ARG A 14 27.41 48.30 8.83
C ARG A 14 28.21 49.32 9.65
N ALA A 15 28.71 48.83 10.79
CA ALA A 15 30.12 48.78 11.24
C ALA A 15 30.24 49.13 12.75
N ILE A 16 30.50 48.17 13.67
CA ILE A 16 31.84 47.65 14.07
C ILE A 16 32.49 48.62 15.08
N LEU A 17 32.61 48.35 16.38
CA LEU A 17 33.71 47.68 17.16
C LEU A 17 33.53 48.20 18.62
N ALA A 18 33.97 47.63 19.75
CA ALA A 18 34.80 46.51 20.19
C ALA A 18 34.44 46.26 21.69
N GLY A 19 34.47 45.04 22.21
CA GLY A 19 35.55 44.54 23.10
C GLY A 19 35.37 45.00 24.57
N LEU A 20 35.47 44.20 25.63
CA LEU A 20 36.13 42.92 25.87
C LEU A 20 35.70 42.35 27.24
N ALA A 21 35.72 41.01 27.32
CA ALA A 21 36.11 40.17 28.46
C ALA A 21 35.20 39.98 29.69
N GLY A 22 34.85 38.70 29.93
CA GLY A 22 34.79 38.15 31.28
C GLY A 22 33.70 37.10 31.53
N ALA A 23 33.98 35.82 31.23
CA ALA A 23 33.70 34.68 32.12
C ALA A 23 34.00 33.35 31.41
N ALA A 24 35.02 32.67 31.91
CA ALA A 24 35.27 31.26 31.64
C ALA A 24 34.27 30.38 32.42
N GLY A 25 33.95 29.23 31.85
CA GLY A 25 33.62 28.03 32.62
C GLY A 25 32.14 27.77 32.87
N MET A 26 31.50 27.05 31.96
CA MET A 26 30.76 25.84 32.30
C MET A 26 30.76 24.93 31.07
N ALA A 27 31.65 23.94 31.06
CA ALA A 27 31.45 22.75 30.27
C ALA A 27 30.21 22.05 30.85
N ALA A 28 29.04 22.41 30.33
CA ALA A 28 27.87 21.56 30.48
C ALA A 28 28.17 20.29 29.69
N THR A 29 28.52 19.22 30.40
CA THR A 29 28.29 17.85 29.92
C THR A 29 26.78 17.68 29.75
N GLY A 30 26.24 18.26 28.68
CA GLY A 30 24.87 18.07 28.27
C GLY A 30 24.72 16.61 27.88
N LEU A 31 24.06 15.82 28.73
CA LEU A 31 23.51 14.56 28.31
C LEU A 31 22.61 14.86 27.09
N PRO A 32 22.87 14.24 25.92
CA PRO A 32 22.02 14.44 24.76
C PRO A 32 20.56 14.16 25.12
N PRO A 33 19.59 14.88 24.54
CA PRO A 33 18.18 14.64 24.82
C PRO A 33 17.84 13.18 24.50
N ILE A 34 17.02 12.54 25.33
CA ILE A 34 16.67 11.10 25.24
C ILE A 34 16.22 10.71 23.81
N ARG A 35 15.52 11.61 23.11
CA ARG A 35 15.12 11.42 21.70
C ARG A 35 16.31 11.28 20.73
N ALA A 36 17.37 12.06 20.91
CA ALA A 36 18.56 11.99 20.06
C ALA A 36 19.39 10.71 20.35
N VAL A 37 19.46 10.29 21.61
CA VAL A 37 20.12 9.03 22.01
C VAL A 37 19.42 7.83 21.40
N GLN A 38 18.08 7.75 21.54
CA GLN A 38 17.31 6.67 20.94
C GLN A 38 17.39 6.65 19.42
N ALA A 39 17.36 7.81 18.76
CA ALA A 39 17.53 7.88 17.30
C ALA A 39 18.91 7.35 16.86
N GLN A 40 19.98 7.69 17.58
CA GLN A 40 21.34 7.24 17.27
C GLN A 40 21.56 5.76 17.59
N GLU A 41 20.99 5.24 18.68
CA GLU A 41 21.01 3.82 19.03
C GLU A 41 20.23 2.98 18.02
N ALA A 42 19.08 3.47 17.58
CA ALA A 42 18.24 2.82 16.57
C ALA A 42 18.96 2.80 15.19
N GLU A 43 19.71 3.85 14.86
CA GLU A 43 20.56 3.89 13.66
C GLU A 43 21.73 2.88 13.73
N SER A 44 22.29 2.67 14.93
CA SER A 44 23.35 1.67 15.16
C SER A 44 22.84 0.23 15.02
N LEU A 45 21.60 -0.05 15.48
CA LEU A 45 20.94 -1.34 15.28
C LEU A 45 20.67 -1.57 13.80
N TYR A 46 20.09 -0.59 13.11
CA TYR A 46 19.78 -0.72 11.70
C TYR A 46 21.02 -1.04 10.87
N SER A 47 22.11 -0.31 11.10
CA SER A 47 23.40 -0.56 10.44
C SER A 47 23.89 -2.01 10.65
N ARG A 48 23.78 -2.55 11.88
CA ARG A 48 24.14 -3.95 12.15
C ARG A 48 23.23 -4.94 11.43
N LEU A 49 21.93 -4.66 11.33
CA LEU A 49 21.00 -5.50 10.58
C LEU A 49 21.28 -5.46 9.07
N VAL A 50 21.67 -4.30 8.53
CA VAL A 50 22.11 -4.17 7.13
C VAL A 50 23.35 -5.02 6.88
N THR A 51 24.36 -4.97 7.75
CA THR A 51 25.53 -5.85 7.66
C THR A 51 25.15 -7.34 7.75
N LYS A 52 24.22 -7.68 8.64
CA LYS A 52 23.72 -9.06 8.80
C LYS A 52 22.98 -9.55 7.56
N ALA A 53 22.16 -8.72 6.93
CA ALA A 53 21.47 -9.03 5.69
C ALA A 53 22.45 -9.25 4.54
N ALA A 54 23.45 -8.37 4.38
CA ALA A 54 24.51 -8.54 3.40
C ALA A 54 25.26 -9.86 3.59
N GLY A 55 25.61 -10.21 4.84
CA GLY A 55 26.24 -11.48 5.17
C GLY A 55 25.36 -12.71 4.84
N ARG A 56 24.04 -12.62 5.04
CA ARG A 56 23.10 -13.69 4.66
C ARG A 56 22.99 -13.87 3.14
N ALA A 57 22.98 -12.78 2.38
CA ALA A 57 22.98 -12.84 0.92
C ALA A 57 24.29 -13.40 0.33
N GLY A 58 25.41 -13.30 1.06
CA GLY A 58 26.72 -13.83 0.65
C GLY A 58 26.91 -15.35 0.79
N ARG A 59 25.89 -16.09 1.22
CA ARG A 59 25.95 -17.56 1.40
C ARG A 59 24.74 -18.25 0.77
N ALA A 60 24.66 -19.59 0.81
CA ALA A 60 23.48 -20.32 0.35
C ALA A 60 22.26 -20.08 1.27
N TYR A 61 21.04 -20.12 0.71
CA TYR A 61 19.82 -19.99 1.50
C TYR A 61 19.58 -21.25 2.33
N GLU A 62 19.27 -21.07 3.60
CA GLU A 62 18.92 -22.13 4.53
C GLU A 62 17.46 -21.91 4.96
N PRO A 63 16.50 -22.69 4.43
CA PRO A 63 15.11 -22.57 4.85
C PRO A 63 14.98 -22.91 6.33
N PRO A 64 14.08 -22.23 7.08
CA PRO A 64 13.79 -22.58 8.46
C PRO A 64 13.34 -24.04 8.58
N ALA A 65 13.74 -24.71 9.65
CA ALA A 65 13.30 -26.08 9.92
C ALA A 65 11.78 -26.10 10.12
N ASP A 66 11.08 -26.94 9.35
CA ASP A 66 9.64 -27.15 9.52
C ASP A 66 9.39 -28.02 10.76
N THR A 67 9.26 -27.36 11.90
CA THR A 67 9.12 -27.98 13.22
C THR A 67 7.70 -27.82 13.77
N LEU A 68 6.76 -27.34 12.95
CA LEU A 68 5.39 -27.09 13.39
C LEU A 68 4.66 -28.43 13.65
N PRO A 69 4.14 -28.66 14.87
CA PRO A 69 3.34 -29.84 15.20
C PRO A 69 2.12 -30.00 14.27
N ASP A 70 1.73 -31.25 13.99
CA ASP A 70 0.62 -31.54 13.07
C ASP A 70 -0.72 -30.98 13.57
N SER A 71 -0.93 -30.92 14.89
CA SER A 71 -2.10 -30.28 15.51
C SER A 71 -2.24 -28.80 15.17
N LEU A 72 -1.13 -28.10 14.88
CA LEU A 72 -1.14 -26.72 14.42
C LEU A 72 -1.14 -26.61 12.89
N ARG A 73 -0.54 -27.59 12.20
CA ARG A 73 -0.45 -27.62 10.73
C ARG A 73 -1.81 -27.78 10.06
N GLY A 74 -2.68 -28.59 10.66
CA GLY A 74 -4.00 -28.93 10.13
C GLY A 74 -5.10 -27.90 10.39
N LEU A 75 -4.80 -26.82 11.12
CA LEU A 75 -5.81 -25.82 11.48
C LEU A 75 -6.41 -25.14 10.25
N SER A 76 -7.73 -25.13 10.20
CA SER A 76 -8.51 -24.23 9.36
C SER A 76 -8.36 -22.77 9.82
N TYR A 77 -8.82 -21.84 8.99
CA TYR A 77 -8.86 -20.42 9.36
C TYR A 77 -9.67 -20.18 10.65
N ASP A 78 -10.82 -20.84 10.77
CA ASP A 78 -11.72 -20.68 11.92
C ASP A 78 -11.14 -21.26 13.21
N GLU A 79 -10.43 -22.38 13.14
CA GLU A 79 -9.73 -22.92 14.31
C GLU A 79 -8.53 -22.04 14.70
N TYR A 80 -7.77 -21.54 13.72
CA TYR A 80 -6.62 -20.69 13.96
C TYR A 80 -6.99 -19.39 14.69
N ARG A 81 -8.09 -18.70 14.30
CA ARG A 81 -8.56 -17.45 14.94
C ARG A 81 -9.01 -17.63 16.40
N HIS A 82 -9.20 -18.88 16.86
CA HIS A 82 -9.48 -19.16 18.26
C HIS A 82 -8.23 -19.18 19.15
N ILE A 83 -7.03 -19.30 18.58
CA ILE A 83 -5.77 -19.14 19.32
C ILE A 83 -5.50 -17.64 19.49
N ARG A 84 -5.63 -17.12 20.71
CA ARG A 84 -5.59 -15.68 20.98
C ARG A 84 -4.45 -15.30 21.90
N PHE A 85 -3.69 -14.28 21.53
CA PHE A 85 -2.71 -13.71 22.46
C PHE A 85 -3.42 -13.09 23.68
N ARG A 86 -2.91 -13.37 24.87
CA ARG A 86 -3.43 -12.84 26.13
C ARG A 86 -3.12 -11.35 26.27
N LYS A 87 -4.16 -10.51 26.26
CA LYS A 87 -4.01 -9.04 26.25
C LYS A 87 -3.25 -8.49 27.47
N ASP A 88 -3.38 -9.14 28.63
CA ASP A 88 -2.65 -8.82 29.86
C ASP A 88 -1.15 -9.11 29.79
N MET A 89 -0.72 -9.91 28.80
CA MET A 89 0.68 -10.27 28.56
C MET A 89 1.31 -9.43 27.43
N ALA A 90 0.60 -8.44 26.90
CA ALA A 90 1.09 -7.62 25.79
C ALA A 90 2.26 -6.73 26.26
N LEU A 91 3.25 -6.56 25.38
CA LEU A 91 4.40 -5.71 25.64
C LEU A 91 3.95 -4.28 25.90
N TRP A 92 4.44 -3.70 27.00
CA TRP A 92 4.20 -2.30 27.42
C TRP A 92 2.73 -1.92 27.62
N GLN A 93 1.85 -2.91 27.83
CA GLN A 93 0.44 -2.65 28.10
C GLN A 93 0.27 -1.82 29.38
N GLY A 94 -0.35 -0.64 29.25
CA GLY A 94 -0.54 0.30 30.36
C GLY A 94 0.73 1.07 30.77
N GLU A 95 1.87 0.81 30.13
CA GLU A 95 3.16 1.46 30.44
C GLU A 95 3.59 2.46 29.36
N ALA A 96 3.13 2.29 28.11
CA ALA A 96 3.51 3.12 26.98
C ALA A 96 2.32 3.41 26.04
N PRO A 97 2.43 4.41 25.13
CA PRO A 97 1.35 4.75 24.19
C PRO A 97 0.99 3.63 23.21
N PHE A 98 1.91 2.67 23.02
CA PHE A 98 1.71 1.51 22.15
C PHE A 98 1.85 0.23 22.96
N SER A 99 1.09 -0.80 22.58
CA SER A 99 1.32 -2.17 23.05
C SER A 99 1.49 -3.14 21.90
N VAL A 100 2.26 -4.20 22.13
CA VAL A 100 2.58 -5.18 21.08
C VAL A 100 2.20 -6.58 21.52
N GLN A 101 1.55 -7.31 20.63
CA GLN A 101 1.21 -8.72 20.80
C GLN A 101 1.93 -9.53 19.72
N LEU A 102 2.35 -10.73 20.08
CA LEU A 102 2.98 -11.65 19.15
C LEU A 102 1.93 -12.62 18.62
N LEU A 103 2.14 -13.12 17.40
CA LEU A 103 1.16 -13.95 16.71
C LEU A 103 1.63 -15.41 16.69
N HIS A 104 0.68 -16.34 16.83
CA HIS A 104 0.96 -17.76 16.93
C HIS A 104 1.16 -18.40 15.54
N LEU A 105 2.02 -19.40 15.44
CA LEU A 105 2.15 -20.23 14.22
C LEU A 105 0.92 -21.13 14.03
N GLY A 106 0.58 -21.49 12.81
CA GLY A 106 -0.57 -22.37 12.55
C GLY A 106 -1.07 -22.31 11.12
N GLY A 107 -1.69 -23.39 10.65
CA GLY A 107 -2.19 -23.52 9.28
C GLY A 107 -1.11 -23.25 8.25
N TYR A 108 -1.25 -22.17 7.48
CA TYR A 108 -0.29 -21.72 6.47
C TYR A 108 0.85 -20.85 7.05
N LEU A 109 0.74 -20.39 8.30
CA LEU A 109 1.75 -19.57 8.97
C LEU A 109 2.78 -20.44 9.67
N ARG A 110 3.67 -21.03 8.86
CA ARG A 110 4.63 -22.06 9.32
C ARG A 110 6.05 -21.53 9.57
N THR A 111 6.37 -20.36 9.03
CA THR A 111 7.70 -19.77 9.13
C THR A 111 7.87 -19.05 10.47
N PRO A 112 8.75 -19.51 11.37
CA PRO A 112 8.96 -18.84 12.64
C PRO A 112 9.73 -17.52 12.47
N VAL A 113 9.28 -16.50 13.19
CA VAL A 113 9.98 -15.23 13.37
C VAL A 113 10.46 -15.11 14.82
N ARG A 114 11.71 -14.68 14.98
CA ARG A 114 12.25 -14.31 16.29
C ARG A 114 11.90 -12.85 16.59
N ALA A 115 11.41 -12.59 17.80
CA ALA A 115 11.06 -11.24 18.22
C ALA A 115 12.03 -10.74 19.31
N TYR A 116 12.37 -9.46 19.26
CA TYR A 116 13.24 -8.79 20.22
C TYR A 116 12.64 -7.45 20.63
N THR A 117 12.76 -7.10 21.91
CA THR A 117 12.59 -5.71 22.36
C THR A 117 13.92 -5.00 22.34
N VAL A 118 13.91 -3.70 22.08
CA VAL A 118 15.10 -2.84 22.08
C VAL A 118 14.88 -1.68 23.04
N GLU A 119 15.68 -1.66 24.11
CA GLU A 119 15.61 -0.64 25.17
C GLU A 119 17.02 -0.17 25.51
N ASN A 120 17.27 1.15 25.43
CA ASN A 120 18.59 1.76 25.70
C ASN A 120 19.73 1.05 24.93
N GLY A 121 19.53 0.88 23.62
CA GLY A 121 20.47 0.18 22.72
C GLY A 121 20.61 -1.34 22.94
N ARG A 122 19.91 -1.93 23.91
CA ARG A 122 20.00 -3.36 24.22
C ARG A 122 18.86 -4.16 23.63
N GLU A 123 19.21 -5.18 22.83
CA GLU A 123 18.28 -6.19 22.33
C GLU A 123 18.01 -7.26 23.41
N THR A 124 16.74 -7.55 23.68
CA THR A 124 16.32 -8.64 24.55
C THR A 124 15.36 -9.56 23.80
N PRO A 125 15.64 -10.87 23.70
CA PRO A 125 14.75 -11.79 23.01
C PRO A 125 13.42 -11.92 23.77
N PHE A 126 12.33 -11.81 23.02
CA PHE A 126 11.01 -12.18 23.52
C PHE A 126 10.78 -13.64 23.17
N ASN A 127 10.87 -14.52 24.15
CA ASN A 127 10.80 -15.97 23.92
C ASN A 127 9.35 -16.45 23.87
N TYR A 128 9.07 -17.34 22.93
CA TYR A 128 7.79 -18.04 22.86
C TYR A 128 7.57 -18.90 24.10
N ARG A 129 6.34 -18.87 24.61
CA ARG A 129 5.82 -19.80 25.61
C ARG A 129 4.30 -19.94 25.40
N PRO A 130 3.72 -21.14 25.56
CA PRO A 130 2.29 -21.33 25.35
C PRO A 130 1.41 -20.45 26.23
N SER A 131 1.87 -20.12 27.45
CA SER A 131 1.13 -19.26 28.39
C SER A 131 0.91 -17.82 27.94
N LEU A 132 1.52 -17.39 26.83
CA LEU A 132 1.21 -16.11 26.19
C LEU A 132 -0.13 -16.14 25.43
N PHE A 133 -0.67 -17.33 25.16
CA PHE A 133 -1.84 -17.53 24.34
C PHE A 133 -2.94 -18.23 25.15
N ASP A 134 -4.18 -17.92 24.79
CA ASP A 134 -5.39 -18.59 25.22
C ASP A 134 -5.80 -19.57 24.11
N PHE A 135 -5.80 -20.85 24.47
CA PHE A 135 -6.23 -21.97 23.62
C PHE A 135 -7.62 -22.49 24.01
N SER A 136 -8.31 -21.89 25.00
CA SER A 136 -9.56 -22.44 25.55
C SER A 136 -10.71 -22.55 24.55
N GLN A 137 -10.60 -21.88 23.41
CA GLN A 137 -11.56 -21.94 22.30
C GLN A 137 -11.00 -22.66 21.07
N ALA A 138 -9.71 -23.05 21.10
CA ALA A 138 -9.06 -23.80 20.05
C ALA A 138 -9.06 -25.29 20.44
N ASP A 139 -9.40 -26.18 19.51
CA ASP A 139 -9.34 -27.63 19.74
C ASP A 139 -7.89 -28.13 19.59
N VAL A 140 -6.98 -27.54 20.37
CA VAL A 140 -5.53 -27.80 20.31
C VAL A 140 -4.97 -27.90 21.73
N ASP A 141 -4.30 -29.01 22.03
CA ASP A 141 -3.53 -29.16 23.27
C ASP A 141 -2.17 -28.46 23.12
N PRO A 142 -1.88 -27.41 23.92
CA PRO A 142 -0.60 -26.72 23.86
C PRO A 142 0.55 -27.46 24.57
N SER A 143 0.29 -28.62 25.18
CA SER A 143 1.31 -29.43 25.84
C SER A 143 2.41 -29.85 24.86
N GLY A 144 3.66 -29.52 25.18
CA GLY A 144 4.81 -29.81 24.31
C GLY A 144 5.06 -28.80 23.21
N PHE A 145 4.31 -27.69 23.15
CA PHE A 145 4.67 -26.54 22.33
C PHE A 145 5.82 -25.78 23.01
N ASP A 146 7.02 -26.35 22.97
CA ASP A 146 8.22 -25.69 23.47
C ASP A 146 8.97 -25.04 22.31
N ALA A 147 9.30 -23.75 22.45
CA ALA A 147 10.17 -23.02 21.51
C ALA A 147 9.71 -22.94 20.03
N LEU A 148 8.39 -22.96 19.75
CA LEU A 148 7.85 -22.81 18.38
C LEU A 148 8.26 -21.51 17.67
N GLY A 149 8.44 -20.42 18.43
CA GLY A 149 8.58 -19.08 17.88
C GLY A 149 7.22 -18.43 17.61
N PHE A 150 7.21 -17.38 16.80
CA PHE A 150 6.00 -16.64 16.44
C PHE A 150 5.79 -16.64 14.94
N SER A 151 4.59 -16.33 14.46
CA SER A 151 4.32 -16.09 13.03
C SER A 151 4.52 -14.63 12.61
N GLY A 152 4.59 -13.73 13.60
CA GLY A 152 4.52 -12.29 13.38
C GLY A 152 4.27 -11.51 14.66
N LEU A 153 3.94 -10.24 14.51
CA LEU A 153 3.49 -9.36 15.58
C LEU A 153 2.38 -8.42 15.10
N ARG A 154 1.65 -7.86 16.07
CA ARG A 154 0.72 -6.77 15.86
C ARG A 154 0.88 -5.67 16.90
N VAL A 155 0.71 -4.43 16.46
CA VAL A 155 0.86 -3.22 17.25
C VAL A 155 -0.52 -2.63 17.52
N HIS A 156 -0.71 -2.15 18.74
CA HIS A 156 -1.92 -1.44 19.15
C HIS A 156 -1.62 -0.02 19.62
N TYR A 157 -2.58 0.88 19.40
CA TYR A 157 -2.56 2.28 19.78
C TYR A 157 -4.01 2.80 19.89
N PRO A 158 -4.31 3.80 20.74
CA PRO A 158 -5.64 4.41 20.78
C PRO A 158 -5.95 5.23 19.53
N LEU A 159 -6.33 4.54 18.46
CA LEU A 159 -6.49 5.11 17.12
C LEU A 159 -7.85 5.79 16.93
N ASN A 160 -8.91 5.18 17.45
CA ASN A 160 -10.28 5.66 17.29
C ASN A 160 -10.86 6.24 18.59
N ASP A 161 -10.54 5.64 19.73
CA ASP A 161 -11.01 6.03 21.06
C ASP A 161 -9.82 6.03 22.03
N PRO A 162 -9.56 7.14 22.78
CA PRO A 162 -8.52 7.19 23.80
C PRO A 162 -8.56 6.07 24.86
N ALA A 163 -9.71 5.44 25.07
CA ALA A 163 -9.90 4.36 26.04
C ALA A 163 -9.70 2.95 25.44
N VAL A 164 -9.55 2.82 24.12
CA VAL A 164 -9.47 1.52 23.42
C VAL A 164 -8.12 1.39 22.72
N MET A 165 -7.42 0.28 22.97
CA MET A 165 -6.20 -0.06 22.21
C MET A 165 -6.60 -0.78 20.92
N ASP A 166 -6.76 -0.02 19.83
CA ASP A 166 -7.05 -0.53 18.49
C ASP A 166 -5.81 -1.18 17.88
N GLU A 167 -5.99 -2.20 17.05
CA GLU A 167 -4.92 -2.71 16.19
C GLU A 167 -4.57 -1.67 15.12
N VAL A 168 -3.29 -1.38 14.91
CA VAL A 168 -2.84 -0.36 13.96
C VAL A 168 -1.91 -0.93 12.90
N MET A 169 -1.09 -1.93 13.22
CA MET A 169 -0.22 -2.57 12.24
C MET A 169 -0.04 -4.05 12.57
N VAL A 170 0.02 -4.87 11.53
CA VAL A 170 0.39 -6.29 11.61
C VAL A 170 1.56 -6.56 10.67
N ILE A 171 2.52 -7.35 11.13
CA ILE A 171 3.56 -7.97 10.29
C ILE A 171 3.44 -9.48 10.50
N GLN A 172 2.98 -10.21 9.48
CA GLN A 172 2.72 -11.64 9.57
C GLN A 172 2.65 -12.30 8.19
N GLY A 173 3.26 -13.48 8.06
CA GLY A 173 3.23 -14.26 6.82
C GLY A 173 4.22 -13.71 5.79
N ALA A 174 5.25 -14.49 5.45
CA ALA A 174 6.36 -14.05 4.60
C ALA A 174 6.85 -12.64 5.00
N SER A 175 6.84 -11.67 4.08
CA SER A 175 7.21 -10.27 4.35
C SER A 175 6.01 -9.33 4.31
N TYR A 176 4.80 -9.85 4.52
CA TYR A 176 3.57 -9.05 4.49
C TYR A 176 3.42 -8.21 5.74
N PHE A 177 2.88 -7.01 5.53
CA PHE A 177 2.42 -6.14 6.60
C PHE A 177 1.22 -5.31 6.14
N ARG A 178 0.35 -4.94 7.08
CA ARG A 178 -0.82 -4.08 6.82
C ARG A 178 -0.94 -3.07 7.95
N ALA A 179 -1.48 -1.89 7.67
CA ALA A 179 -1.80 -0.94 8.73
C ALA A 179 -3.20 -0.34 8.55
N LEU A 180 -3.75 0.13 9.67
CA LEU A 180 -5.05 0.79 9.74
C LEU A 180 -4.87 2.27 10.06
N CYS A 181 -5.73 3.08 9.44
CA CYS A 181 -5.97 4.47 9.81
C CYS A 181 -7.30 4.60 10.54
N ALA A 182 -7.53 5.75 11.17
CA ALA A 182 -8.73 5.97 11.96
C ALA A 182 -10.00 5.70 11.13
N GLY A 183 -10.91 4.92 11.69
CA GLY A 183 -12.16 4.52 11.05
C GLY A 183 -12.06 3.36 10.04
N ALA A 184 -10.86 2.89 9.70
CA ALA A 184 -10.66 1.81 8.73
C ALA A 184 -10.82 0.41 9.34
N VAL A 185 -11.06 -0.58 8.47
CA VAL A 185 -10.95 -2.02 8.77
C VAL A 185 -9.94 -2.65 7.82
N TYR A 186 -9.46 -3.86 8.12
CA TYR A 186 -8.45 -4.51 7.28
C TYR A 186 -8.94 -4.75 5.85
N GLY A 187 -8.06 -4.46 4.90
CA GLY A 187 -8.18 -4.79 3.49
C GLY A 187 -6.82 -5.14 2.92
N LEU A 188 -6.35 -4.34 1.96
CA LEU A 188 -5.09 -4.54 1.27
C LEU A 188 -3.86 -4.64 2.20
N SER A 189 -2.82 -5.29 1.70
CA SER A 189 -1.51 -5.44 2.33
C SER A 189 -0.42 -4.70 1.58
N ALA A 190 0.72 -4.53 2.24
CA ALA A 190 2.01 -4.30 1.62
C ALA A 190 2.91 -5.51 1.84
N ARG A 191 3.98 -5.60 1.05
CA ARG A 191 5.06 -6.58 1.23
C ARG A 191 6.38 -5.84 1.34
N GLY A 192 7.31 -6.41 2.11
CA GLY A 192 8.68 -5.90 2.13
C GLY A 192 9.29 -5.86 0.72
N VAL A 193 9.07 -6.93 -0.05
CA VAL A 193 9.53 -7.09 -1.43
C VAL A 193 8.63 -8.08 -2.17
N ALA A 194 8.47 -7.88 -3.47
CA ALA A 194 7.89 -8.87 -4.38
C ALA A 194 9.00 -9.44 -5.27
N VAL A 195 9.00 -10.76 -5.51
CA VAL A 195 10.06 -11.44 -6.27
C VAL A 195 9.42 -12.34 -7.30
N ASN A 196 9.59 -12.01 -8.57
CA ASN A 196 9.08 -12.80 -9.70
C ASN A 196 7.55 -13.02 -9.68
N THR A 197 6.78 -12.07 -9.14
CA THR A 197 5.30 -12.11 -9.14
C THR A 197 4.76 -12.31 -10.55
N ALA A 198 3.94 -13.34 -10.76
CA ALA A 198 3.38 -13.70 -12.06
C ALA A 198 4.42 -13.90 -13.19
N HIS A 199 5.68 -14.13 -12.86
CA HIS A 199 6.74 -14.47 -13.81
C HIS A 199 6.73 -15.98 -14.12
N SER A 200 7.20 -16.36 -15.30
CA SER A 200 7.20 -17.77 -15.76
C SER A 200 8.06 -18.70 -14.90
N GLU A 201 9.07 -18.17 -14.20
CA GLU A 201 9.94 -18.93 -13.29
C GLU A 201 9.30 -19.22 -11.92
N GLY A 202 8.12 -18.65 -11.65
CA GLY A 202 7.43 -18.77 -10.37
C GLY A 202 7.77 -17.65 -9.38
N GLU A 203 6.77 -17.28 -8.57
CA GLU A 203 6.91 -16.27 -7.53
C GLU A 203 7.64 -16.83 -6.30
N GLU A 204 8.51 -16.00 -5.73
CA GLU A 204 9.22 -16.29 -4.48
C GLU A 204 8.69 -15.38 -3.36
N PHE A 205 8.55 -15.93 -2.14
CA PHE A 205 8.05 -15.20 -0.98
C PHE A 205 9.12 -15.11 0.14
N PRO A 206 10.07 -14.15 0.07
CA PRO A 206 10.99 -13.89 1.17
C PRO A 206 10.25 -13.51 2.45
N ALA A 207 10.80 -13.89 3.60
CA ALA A 207 10.14 -13.75 4.90
C ALA A 207 10.92 -12.88 5.89
N PHE A 208 10.20 -12.15 6.75
CA PHE A 208 10.82 -11.59 7.96
C PHE A 208 11.12 -12.71 8.94
N VAL A 209 12.40 -12.91 9.24
CA VAL A 209 12.90 -13.98 10.13
C VAL A 209 13.29 -13.47 11.52
N GLU A 210 13.52 -12.16 11.64
CA GLU A 210 13.75 -11.48 12.92
C GLU A 210 13.03 -10.12 12.91
N LEU A 211 12.35 -9.81 14.00
CA LEU A 211 11.67 -8.54 14.24
C LEU A 211 12.17 -7.91 15.53
N TYR A 212 12.48 -6.63 15.47
CA TYR A 212 12.97 -5.84 16.60
C TYR A 212 12.00 -4.69 16.84
N VAL A 213 11.47 -4.56 18.05
CA VAL A 213 10.54 -3.48 18.41
C VAL A 213 11.24 -2.56 19.40
N VAL A 214 11.43 -1.30 19.02
CA VAL A 214 12.03 -0.29 19.90
C VAL A 214 10.98 0.19 20.89
N ARG A 215 11.31 0.18 22.19
CA ARG A 215 10.38 0.68 23.21
C ARG A 215 10.08 2.16 22.97
N PRO A 216 8.81 2.54 22.77
CA PRO A 216 8.43 3.92 22.58
C PRO A 216 8.65 4.71 23.88
N THR A 217 9.03 5.99 23.74
CA THR A 217 9.09 6.90 24.89
C THR A 217 7.70 7.26 25.41
N PRO A 218 7.60 7.70 26.68
CA PRO A 218 6.37 8.34 27.15
C PRO A 218 5.94 9.48 26.21
N GLY A 219 4.70 9.42 25.72
CA GLY A 219 4.15 10.42 24.78
C GLY A 219 4.60 10.29 23.33
N ALA A 220 5.31 9.22 22.95
CA ALA A 220 5.64 8.92 21.56
C ALA A 220 4.38 8.87 20.68
N GLN A 221 4.49 9.45 19.48
CA GLN A 221 3.43 9.47 18.46
C GLN A 221 3.71 8.46 17.33
N SER A 222 4.89 7.84 17.35
CA SER A 222 5.28 6.79 16.42
C SER A 222 5.95 5.63 17.15
N ILE A 223 5.92 4.46 16.52
CA ILE A 223 6.67 3.28 16.95
C ILE A 223 7.67 2.89 15.86
N VAL A 224 8.89 2.55 16.28
CA VAL A 224 9.96 2.10 15.39
C VAL A 224 10.16 0.60 15.52
N MET A 225 10.20 -0.08 14.39
CA MET A 225 10.48 -1.51 14.31
C MET A 225 11.52 -1.78 13.23
N TYR A 226 12.24 -2.89 13.36
CA TYR A 226 13.15 -3.37 12.32
C TYR A 226 12.82 -4.80 11.94
N GLY A 227 13.03 -5.13 10.67
CA GLY A 227 12.86 -6.48 10.14
C GLY A 227 14.12 -6.96 9.43
N LEU A 228 14.60 -8.14 9.79
CA LEU A 228 15.56 -8.88 8.97
C LEU A 228 14.79 -9.82 8.05
N LEU A 229 14.99 -9.65 6.75
CA LEU A 229 14.35 -10.44 5.71
C LEU A 229 15.35 -11.43 5.13
N ASP A 230 14.90 -12.67 4.88
CA ASP A 230 15.70 -13.71 4.24
C ASP A 230 14.83 -14.54 3.29
N GLY A 231 15.40 -14.91 2.15
CA GLY A 231 14.73 -15.71 1.13
C GLY A 231 15.73 -16.42 0.21
N PRO A 232 15.23 -17.31 -0.67
CA PRO A 232 16.07 -18.03 -1.61
C PRO A 232 16.94 -17.12 -2.48
N SER A 233 16.38 -16.05 -3.05
CA SER A 233 17.09 -15.19 -4.00
C SER A 233 17.74 -13.96 -3.37
N LEU A 234 17.33 -13.55 -2.18
CA LEU A 234 17.82 -12.30 -1.56
C LEU A 234 17.73 -12.30 -0.05
N ALA A 235 18.41 -11.35 0.58
CA ALA A 235 18.22 -10.97 1.98
C ALA A 235 18.06 -9.45 2.09
N GLY A 236 17.48 -8.98 3.19
CA GLY A 236 17.21 -7.56 3.38
C GLY A 236 17.16 -7.13 4.84
N ALA A 237 17.34 -5.83 5.07
CA ALA A 237 17.12 -5.17 6.34
C ALA A 237 16.13 -4.02 6.15
N TYR A 238 15.16 -3.95 7.04
CA TYR A 238 14.06 -2.99 6.99
C TYR A 238 13.99 -2.18 8.28
N ARG A 239 13.75 -0.88 8.14
CA ARG A 239 13.27 0.00 9.21
C ARG A 239 11.83 0.38 8.91
N PHE A 240 10.96 0.23 9.89
CA PHE A 240 9.60 0.72 9.88
C PHE A 240 9.44 1.78 10.96
N GLU A 241 8.85 2.91 10.61
CA GLU A 241 8.34 3.88 11.57
C GLU A 241 6.88 4.16 11.27
N VAL A 242 6.02 3.86 12.25
CA VAL A 242 4.57 3.90 12.09
C VAL A 242 4.02 5.03 12.93
N THR A 243 3.36 5.98 12.28
CA THR A 243 2.70 7.12 12.91
C THR A 243 1.19 6.96 12.69
N PRO A 244 0.43 6.49 13.69
CA PRO A 244 -1.02 6.30 13.58
C PRO A 244 -1.77 7.62 13.45
N GLY A 245 -2.91 7.62 12.75
CA GLY A 245 -3.81 8.79 12.69
C GLY A 245 -4.95 8.63 11.68
N THR A 246 -5.60 9.75 11.32
CA THR A 246 -6.59 9.80 10.23
C THR A 246 -6.02 9.26 8.92
N THR A 247 -4.75 9.59 8.67
CA THR A 247 -3.87 8.83 7.80
C THR A 247 -2.79 8.24 8.69
N THR A 248 -2.66 6.92 8.67
CA THR A 248 -1.53 6.26 9.29
C THR A 248 -0.39 6.26 8.29
N ARG A 249 0.78 6.75 8.67
CA ARG A 249 1.97 6.74 7.82
C ARG A 249 2.94 5.65 8.28
N THR A 250 3.38 4.81 7.35
CA THR A 250 4.48 3.87 7.55
C THR A 250 5.68 4.32 6.73
N SER A 251 6.68 4.89 7.38
CA SER A 251 7.97 5.18 6.75
C SER A 251 8.83 3.91 6.73
N VAL A 252 9.26 3.52 5.53
CA VAL A 252 10.04 2.32 5.28
C VAL A 252 11.43 2.71 4.78
N GLY A 253 12.46 2.18 5.43
CA GLY A 253 13.80 2.11 4.86
C GLY A 253 14.15 0.67 4.50
N ALA A 254 14.51 0.42 3.24
CA ALA A 254 14.86 -0.93 2.77
C ALA A 254 16.29 -0.99 2.24
N ARG A 255 17.08 -1.97 2.70
CA ARG A 255 18.40 -2.31 2.15
C ARG A 255 18.37 -3.77 1.73
N LEU A 256 18.53 -4.02 0.44
CA LEU A 256 18.37 -5.34 -0.19
C LEU A 256 19.66 -5.80 -0.85
N PHE A 257 19.91 -7.10 -0.74
CA PHE A 257 21.10 -7.76 -1.24
C PHE A 257 20.71 -9.04 -1.97
N ALA A 258 21.07 -9.14 -3.24
CA ALA A 258 20.81 -10.32 -4.05
C ALA A 258 21.79 -11.45 -3.67
N ARG A 259 21.25 -12.67 -3.50
CA ARG A 259 22.00 -13.93 -3.43
C ARG A 259 22.24 -14.50 -4.84
N ARG A 260 21.28 -14.29 -5.74
CA ARG A 260 21.32 -14.59 -7.18
C ARG A 260 20.53 -13.52 -7.94
N PRO A 261 20.73 -13.39 -9.26
CA PRO A 261 19.94 -12.45 -10.07
C PRO A 261 18.43 -12.68 -9.92
N VAL A 262 17.66 -11.60 -9.88
CA VAL A 262 16.20 -11.61 -9.84
C VAL A 262 15.66 -10.91 -11.09
N ALA A 263 14.81 -11.60 -11.85
CA ALA A 263 14.23 -11.08 -13.09
C ALA A 263 13.24 -9.93 -12.84
N GLN A 264 12.42 -10.06 -11.80
CA GLN A 264 11.43 -9.05 -11.44
C GLN A 264 11.41 -8.80 -9.93
N LEU A 265 12.15 -7.76 -9.52
CA LEU A 265 12.13 -7.25 -8.15
C LEU A 265 11.08 -6.14 -8.03
N GLY A 266 10.14 -6.29 -7.10
CA GLY A 266 9.14 -5.29 -6.77
C GLY A 266 9.37 -4.64 -5.40
N VAL A 267 9.44 -3.32 -5.39
CA VAL A 267 9.64 -2.47 -4.19
C VAL A 267 8.43 -1.56 -3.99
N GLY A 268 8.11 -1.23 -2.74
CA GLY A 268 6.85 -0.56 -2.40
C GLY A 268 5.65 -1.42 -2.81
N ALA A 269 5.78 -2.74 -2.66
CA ALA A 269 4.81 -3.69 -3.17
C ALA A 269 3.52 -3.65 -2.34
N LEU A 270 2.40 -3.50 -3.02
CA LEU A 270 1.05 -3.56 -2.49
C LEU A 270 0.33 -4.79 -3.04
N THR A 271 -0.52 -5.40 -2.24
CA THR A 271 -1.33 -6.57 -2.58
C THR A 271 -2.76 -6.34 -2.12
N SER A 272 -3.72 -6.61 -2.98
CA SER A 272 -5.13 -6.39 -2.71
C SER A 272 -5.98 -7.45 -3.40
N MET A 273 -7.29 -7.32 -3.28
CA MET A 273 -8.28 -8.18 -3.89
C MET A 273 -9.28 -7.34 -4.67
N PHE A 274 -9.62 -7.80 -5.87
CA PHE A 274 -10.74 -7.32 -6.68
C PHE A 274 -11.43 -8.52 -7.30
N ASP A 275 -12.66 -8.80 -6.88
CA ASP A 275 -13.50 -9.84 -7.46
C ASP A 275 -14.37 -9.25 -8.58
N PHE A 276 -15.24 -8.30 -8.24
CA PHE A 276 -16.05 -7.60 -9.24
C PHE A 276 -16.42 -6.17 -8.83
N GLY A 277 -16.77 -5.38 -9.85
CA GLY A 277 -17.24 -4.01 -9.68
C GLY A 277 -18.06 -3.54 -10.88
N PRO A 278 -18.57 -2.29 -10.88
CA PRO A 278 -19.47 -1.82 -11.95
C PRO A 278 -18.89 -1.81 -13.37
N ALA A 279 -17.56 -1.86 -13.52
CA ALA A 279 -16.89 -2.01 -14.81
C ALA A 279 -16.71 -3.48 -15.25
N ASP A 280 -16.75 -4.39 -14.28
CA ASP A 280 -16.41 -5.80 -14.43
C ASP A 280 -17.34 -6.66 -13.57
N ARG A 281 -18.52 -6.97 -14.13
CA ARG A 281 -19.62 -7.69 -13.46
C ARG A 281 -20.34 -8.66 -14.41
N VAL A 282 -19.76 -8.94 -15.58
CA VAL A 282 -20.39 -9.85 -16.54
C VAL A 282 -20.32 -11.26 -15.97
N GLY A 283 -21.47 -11.92 -15.79
CA GLY A 283 -21.53 -13.29 -15.25
C GLY A 283 -21.56 -13.39 -13.72
N VAL A 284 -21.67 -12.28 -13.00
CA VAL A 284 -21.72 -12.27 -11.53
C VAL A 284 -23.17 -12.36 -11.03
N ASP A 285 -23.47 -13.39 -10.23
CA ASP A 285 -24.73 -13.57 -9.51
C ASP A 285 -24.51 -13.40 -7.99
N ASP A 286 -24.36 -12.14 -7.57
CA ASP A 286 -24.12 -11.75 -6.17
C ASP A 286 -25.03 -10.57 -5.81
N PHE A 287 -25.59 -10.56 -4.59
CA PHE A 287 -26.46 -9.49 -4.12
C PHE A 287 -25.70 -8.16 -3.90
N ARG A 288 -24.40 -8.23 -3.61
CA ARG A 288 -23.51 -7.09 -3.37
C ARG A 288 -23.26 -6.38 -4.70
N PRO A 289 -23.30 -5.04 -4.77
CA PRO A 289 -23.03 -4.32 -6.02
C PRO A 289 -21.56 -4.34 -6.44
N ARG A 290 -20.63 -4.54 -5.50
CA ARG A 290 -19.18 -4.69 -5.73
C ARG A 290 -18.52 -5.43 -4.57
N VAL A 291 -17.41 -6.11 -4.85
CA VAL A 291 -16.61 -6.86 -3.88
C VAL A 291 -15.13 -6.64 -4.21
N HIS A 292 -14.47 -5.79 -3.43
CA HIS A 292 -13.05 -5.48 -3.60
C HIS A 292 -12.48 -4.68 -2.42
N ASP A 293 -11.16 -4.81 -2.24
CA ASP A 293 -10.37 -4.06 -1.26
C ASP A 293 -9.79 -2.77 -1.82
N SER A 294 -9.63 -2.73 -3.14
CA SER A 294 -9.19 -1.57 -3.91
C SER A 294 -9.98 -1.49 -5.21
N GLN A 295 -10.20 -0.27 -5.70
CA GLN A 295 -10.95 0.01 -6.92
C GLN A 295 -10.03 0.27 -8.12
N GLY A 296 -8.81 0.76 -7.90
CA GLY A 296 -7.92 1.21 -8.97
C GLY A 296 -6.49 1.44 -8.50
N LEU A 297 -5.55 1.31 -9.43
CA LEU A 297 -4.20 1.85 -9.31
C LEU A 297 -4.25 3.34 -9.62
N CYS A 298 -3.78 4.16 -8.69
CA CYS A 298 -3.49 5.57 -8.89
C CYS A 298 -1.98 5.76 -9.02
N MET A 299 -1.52 6.66 -9.90
CA MET A 299 -0.12 7.05 -10.01
C MET A 299 0.02 8.55 -10.19
N ARG A 300 1.17 9.09 -9.78
CA ARG A 300 1.61 10.45 -10.11
C ARG A 300 3.03 10.38 -10.66
N THR A 301 3.18 10.79 -11.90
CA THR A 301 4.46 10.80 -12.62
C THR A 301 5.25 12.06 -12.31
N GLN A 302 6.54 12.08 -12.68
CA GLN A 302 7.39 13.26 -12.50
C GLN A 302 6.95 14.48 -13.32
N ASN A 303 6.33 14.26 -14.49
CA ASN A 303 5.83 15.35 -15.34
C ASN A 303 4.47 15.93 -14.85
N GLY A 304 3.96 15.46 -13.71
CA GLY A 304 2.73 15.95 -13.10
C GLY A 304 1.47 15.23 -13.57
N GLU A 305 1.56 14.30 -14.53
CA GLU A 305 0.42 13.48 -14.91
C GLU A 305 -0.04 12.61 -13.72
N ARG A 306 -1.36 12.63 -13.48
CA ARG A 306 -2.02 11.69 -12.58
C ARG A 306 -2.74 10.65 -13.43
N LEU A 307 -2.51 9.39 -13.13
CA LEU A 307 -3.14 8.26 -13.83
C LEU A 307 -4.08 7.53 -12.88
N TRP A 308 -5.20 7.08 -13.43
CA TRP A 308 -6.14 6.19 -12.76
C TRP A 308 -6.43 4.98 -13.65
N ARG A 309 -6.00 3.81 -13.21
CA ARG A 309 -6.28 2.51 -13.83
C ARG A 309 -7.25 1.76 -12.94
N PRO A 310 -8.57 1.73 -13.26
CA PRO A 310 -9.53 0.87 -12.54
C PRO A 310 -9.04 -0.57 -12.55
N LEU A 311 -9.33 -1.36 -11.51
CA LEU A 311 -8.97 -2.79 -11.47
C LEU A 311 -10.03 -3.65 -12.15
N CYS A 312 -9.64 -4.86 -12.55
CA CYS A 312 -10.47 -5.91 -13.10
C CYS A 312 -10.08 -7.28 -12.52
N ASN A 313 -10.96 -8.27 -12.69
CA ASN A 313 -10.69 -9.68 -12.46
C ASN A 313 -10.65 -10.39 -13.84
N PRO A 314 -9.49 -10.39 -14.51
CA PRO A 314 -9.38 -10.90 -15.88
C PRO A 314 -9.50 -12.42 -15.94
N GLY A 315 -9.88 -12.96 -17.11
CA GLY A 315 -9.92 -14.42 -17.34
C GLY A 315 -8.54 -15.08 -17.51
N GLN A 316 -7.47 -14.30 -17.54
CA GLN A 316 -6.07 -14.74 -17.59
C GLN A 316 -5.20 -13.71 -16.87
N VAL A 317 -3.98 -14.09 -16.49
CA VAL A 317 -3.04 -13.13 -15.86
C VAL A 317 -2.75 -11.98 -16.84
N GLU A 318 -2.99 -10.76 -16.39
CA GLU A 318 -2.69 -9.54 -17.15
C GLU A 318 -1.67 -8.69 -16.37
N MET A 319 -0.75 -8.05 -17.11
CA MET A 319 0.23 -7.14 -16.55
C MET A 319 0.17 -5.80 -17.28
N ASN A 320 0.01 -4.70 -16.53
CA ASN A 320 0.18 -3.36 -17.04
C ASN A 320 1.48 -2.75 -16.54
N VAL A 321 2.33 -2.32 -17.46
CA VAL A 321 3.66 -1.80 -17.19
C VAL A 321 3.70 -0.32 -17.55
N PHE A 322 4.02 0.52 -16.56
CA PHE A 322 4.10 1.97 -16.72
C PHE A 322 5.54 2.44 -16.49
N SER A 323 6.31 2.53 -17.57
CA SER A 323 7.70 2.98 -17.54
C SER A 323 7.78 4.48 -17.24
N GLN A 324 8.61 4.86 -16.29
CA GLN A 324 8.85 6.26 -15.92
C GLN A 324 10.17 6.41 -15.16
N ALA A 325 10.68 7.64 -15.12
CA ALA A 325 11.73 8.02 -14.18
C ALA A 325 11.09 8.60 -12.91
N ASN A 326 11.66 8.27 -11.75
CA ASN A 326 11.35 8.94 -10.48
C ASN A 326 9.85 9.12 -10.21
N PRO A 327 9.10 8.02 -9.97
CA PRO A 327 7.68 8.12 -9.66
C PRO A 327 7.48 9.05 -8.47
N VAL A 328 6.54 9.99 -8.57
CA VAL A 328 6.20 10.85 -7.44
C VAL A 328 5.36 10.07 -6.42
N GLY A 329 4.59 9.11 -6.89
CA GLY A 329 3.95 8.10 -6.05
C GLY A 329 3.00 7.21 -6.84
N PHE A 330 2.62 6.09 -6.24
CA PHE A 330 1.64 5.15 -6.79
C PHE A 330 0.92 4.42 -5.66
N GLY A 331 -0.25 3.86 -5.92
CA GLY A 331 -0.93 3.08 -4.90
C GLY A 331 -2.29 2.52 -5.30
N LEU A 332 -2.76 1.56 -4.52
CA LEU A 332 -4.06 0.92 -4.69
C LEU A 332 -5.11 1.66 -3.85
N MET A 333 -6.11 2.24 -4.50
CA MET A 333 -7.06 3.16 -3.88
C MET A 333 -8.48 2.59 -3.87
N GLN A 334 -9.20 2.84 -2.78
CA GLN A 334 -10.63 2.65 -2.61
C GLN A 334 -11.30 4.04 -2.58
N ARG A 335 -11.97 4.45 -3.67
CA ARG A 335 -12.54 5.80 -3.81
C ARG A 335 -14.01 5.87 -3.42
N VAL A 336 -14.79 4.85 -3.77
CA VAL A 336 -16.20 4.73 -3.38
C VAL A 336 -16.31 4.14 -1.97
N ARG A 337 -17.02 4.82 -1.06
CA ARG A 337 -17.07 4.46 0.37
C ARG A 337 -18.47 4.48 1.00
N GLN A 338 -19.50 4.73 0.21
CA GLN A 338 -20.86 4.65 0.72
C GLN A 338 -21.26 3.18 0.92
N PHE A 339 -21.82 2.85 2.09
CA PHE A 339 -22.20 1.46 2.42
C PHE A 339 -23.15 0.86 1.38
N ASP A 340 -24.08 1.67 0.87
CA ASP A 340 -25.08 1.23 -0.10
C ASP A 340 -24.50 0.72 -1.42
N ARG A 341 -23.23 1.06 -1.70
CA ARG A 341 -22.48 0.58 -2.86
C ARG A 341 -21.85 -0.80 -2.69
N TYR A 342 -21.84 -1.35 -1.48
CA TYR A 342 -21.24 -2.64 -1.14
C TYR A 342 -22.23 -3.61 -0.49
N GLN A 343 -23.13 -3.13 0.38
CA GLN A 343 -24.19 -3.92 1.05
C GLN A 343 -23.68 -5.08 1.93
N ASP A 344 -22.40 -5.10 2.30
CA ASP A 344 -21.81 -6.16 3.12
C ASP A 344 -21.54 -5.68 4.55
N LEU A 345 -22.26 -6.27 5.51
CA LEU A 345 -22.21 -5.94 6.94
C LEU A 345 -21.09 -6.66 7.69
N GLU A 346 -20.47 -7.68 7.10
CA GLU A 346 -19.43 -8.48 7.74
C GLU A 346 -18.05 -7.98 7.31
N THR A 347 -17.80 -7.94 6.01
CA THR A 347 -16.48 -7.64 5.44
C THR A 347 -16.20 -6.14 5.36
N MET A 348 -17.25 -5.31 5.39
CA MET A 348 -17.22 -3.85 5.45
C MET A 348 -16.28 -3.20 4.43
N TYR A 349 -16.25 -3.70 3.18
CA TYR A 349 -15.34 -3.24 2.11
C TYR A 349 -15.23 -1.71 1.96
N HIS A 350 -16.36 -0.99 2.09
CA HIS A 350 -16.41 0.48 2.05
C HIS A 350 -15.48 1.21 3.07
N ARG A 351 -15.07 0.52 4.14
CA ARG A 351 -14.15 1.01 5.18
C ARG A 351 -12.70 0.53 5.02
N ARG A 352 -12.39 -0.27 3.99
CA ARG A 352 -11.02 -0.75 3.74
C ARG A 352 -10.13 0.40 3.23
N PRO A 353 -8.90 0.55 3.73
CA PRO A 353 -8.07 1.72 3.42
C PRO A 353 -7.53 1.66 1.99
N SER A 354 -7.24 2.83 1.44
CA SER A 354 -6.29 3.00 0.34
C SER A 354 -4.86 2.96 0.89
N ALA A 355 -3.88 2.56 0.07
CA ALA A 355 -2.46 2.70 0.39
C ALA A 355 -1.69 3.40 -0.72
N TRP A 356 -1.02 4.49 -0.38
CA TRP A 356 -0.25 5.33 -1.30
C TRP A 356 1.24 5.29 -0.97
N VAL A 357 2.06 4.78 -1.90
CA VAL A 357 3.51 4.76 -1.82
C VAL A 357 4.08 6.07 -2.35
N THR A 358 4.88 6.75 -1.52
CA THR A 358 5.65 7.94 -1.91
C THR A 358 7.14 7.65 -1.74
N PRO A 359 7.91 7.57 -2.84
CA PRO A 359 9.36 7.46 -2.79
C PRO A 359 10.02 8.57 -1.98
N ARG A 360 11.05 8.22 -1.20
CA ARG A 360 11.97 9.18 -0.58
C ARG A 360 13.28 9.17 -1.34
N GLY A 361 13.62 10.30 -1.95
CA GLY A 361 14.80 10.43 -2.80
C GLY A 361 14.51 10.04 -4.26
N ASN A 362 15.59 9.78 -5.01
CA ASN A 362 15.53 9.46 -6.43
C ASN A 362 15.56 7.94 -6.61
N TRP A 363 14.49 7.38 -7.16
CA TRP A 363 14.36 5.95 -7.46
C TRP A 363 14.87 5.58 -8.85
N GLY A 364 15.25 6.57 -9.66
CA GLY A 364 15.80 6.39 -10.99
C GLY A 364 14.77 5.93 -12.02
N GLU A 365 15.26 5.36 -13.11
CA GLU A 365 14.45 4.74 -14.15
C GLU A 365 13.87 3.41 -13.67
N GLY A 366 12.65 3.11 -14.11
CA GLY A 366 11.98 1.86 -13.81
C GLY A 366 10.53 1.87 -14.25
N GLU A 367 9.75 0.98 -13.62
CA GLU A 367 8.39 0.67 -14.04
C GLU A 367 7.50 0.54 -12.81
N VAL A 368 6.33 1.18 -12.82
CA VAL A 368 5.22 0.74 -11.95
C VAL A 368 4.52 -0.39 -12.68
N ILE A 369 4.43 -1.56 -12.05
CA ILE A 369 3.80 -2.75 -12.61
C ILE A 369 2.55 -3.06 -11.81
N LEU A 370 1.43 -3.23 -12.51
CA LEU A 370 0.18 -3.80 -11.99
C LEU A 370 0.04 -5.22 -12.53
N VAL A 371 -0.21 -6.17 -11.64
CA VAL A 371 -0.51 -7.56 -11.96
C VAL A 371 -1.94 -7.84 -11.50
N GLU A 372 -2.77 -8.35 -12.42
CA GLU A 372 -4.14 -8.78 -12.16
C GLU A 372 -4.22 -10.29 -12.46
N ILE A 373 -4.48 -11.08 -11.43
CA ILE A 373 -4.54 -12.54 -11.48
C ILE A 373 -6.02 -12.96 -11.50
N PRO A 374 -6.43 -13.95 -12.31
CA PRO A 374 -7.79 -14.47 -12.25
C PRO A 374 -8.09 -15.04 -10.85
N THR A 375 -9.21 -14.65 -10.27
CA THR A 375 -9.71 -15.24 -9.02
C THR A 375 -11.16 -15.69 -9.19
N PRO A 376 -11.56 -16.84 -8.62
CA PRO A 376 -12.95 -17.27 -8.63
C PRO A 376 -13.80 -16.56 -7.57
N ASP A 377 -13.18 -16.01 -6.53
CA ASP A 377 -13.86 -15.43 -5.36
C ASP A 377 -12.95 -14.44 -4.59
N GLU A 378 -13.54 -13.81 -3.57
CA GLU A 378 -12.91 -12.78 -2.74
C GLU A 378 -11.89 -13.29 -1.69
N THR A 379 -11.70 -14.61 -1.57
CA THR A 379 -10.85 -15.18 -0.52
C THR A 379 -9.37 -15.08 -0.85
N ASN A 380 -9.04 -14.82 -2.13
CA ASN A 380 -7.67 -14.72 -2.62
C ASN A 380 -7.34 -13.29 -3.05
N ASP A 381 -6.23 -12.76 -2.52
CA ASP A 381 -5.66 -11.53 -3.06
C ASP A 381 -5.14 -11.79 -4.48
N ASN A 382 -5.68 -11.06 -5.45
CA ASN A 382 -5.42 -11.25 -6.88
C ASN A 382 -4.84 -10.00 -7.59
N ILE A 383 -4.58 -8.94 -6.82
CA ILE A 383 -4.05 -7.67 -7.34
C ILE A 383 -2.70 -7.41 -6.70
N VAL A 384 -1.68 -7.11 -7.51
CA VAL A 384 -0.35 -6.72 -7.02
C VAL A 384 0.13 -5.47 -7.76
N ALA A 385 0.63 -4.47 -7.03
CA ALA A 385 1.23 -3.28 -7.61
C ALA A 385 2.59 -2.97 -6.97
N PHE A 386 3.62 -2.73 -7.76
CA PHE A 386 4.96 -2.43 -7.24
C PHE A 386 5.80 -1.61 -8.23
N TRP A 387 6.88 -1.03 -7.72
CA TRP A 387 7.94 -0.44 -8.53
C TRP A 387 9.03 -1.47 -8.81
N LYS A 388 9.42 -1.60 -10.08
CA LYS A 388 10.56 -2.38 -10.54
C LYS A 388 11.65 -1.42 -11.05
N PRO A 389 12.81 -1.32 -10.38
CA PRO A 389 13.94 -0.54 -10.90
C PRO A 389 14.43 -1.09 -12.24
N ALA A 390 14.87 -0.20 -13.15
CA ALA A 390 15.48 -0.61 -14.41
C ALA A 390 16.89 -1.20 -14.23
N VAL A 391 17.57 -0.83 -13.13
CA VAL A 391 18.87 -1.40 -12.77
C VAL A 391 18.70 -2.86 -12.36
N PRO A 392 19.42 -3.81 -12.98
CA PRO A 392 19.37 -5.22 -12.61
C PRO A 392 19.67 -5.44 -11.12
N PHE A 393 18.92 -6.34 -10.48
CA PHE A 393 19.17 -6.75 -9.11
C PHE A 393 19.94 -8.07 -9.08
N GLU A 394 21.25 -7.97 -8.85
CA GLU A 394 22.20 -9.09 -8.91
C GLU A 394 23.27 -8.99 -7.81
N PRO A 395 23.95 -10.11 -7.48
CA PRO A 395 24.93 -10.13 -6.39
C PRO A 395 26.02 -9.07 -6.56
N GLY A 396 26.37 -8.39 -5.47
CA GLY A 396 27.37 -7.32 -5.46
C GLY A 396 26.80 -5.92 -5.73
N LEU A 397 25.54 -5.79 -6.15
CA LEU A 397 24.85 -4.52 -6.35
C LEU A 397 23.75 -4.34 -5.28
N PRO A 398 24.06 -3.75 -4.11
CA PRO A 398 23.05 -3.52 -3.07
C PRO A 398 22.05 -2.46 -3.52
N LEU A 399 20.78 -2.67 -3.18
CA LEU A 399 19.69 -1.74 -3.46
C LEU A 399 19.23 -1.06 -2.17
N ALA A 400 19.19 0.28 -2.18
CA ALA A 400 18.73 1.10 -1.07
C ALA A 400 17.57 1.99 -1.54
N LEU A 401 16.37 1.73 -1.03
CA LEU A 401 15.16 2.47 -1.40
C LEU A 401 14.36 2.77 -0.14
N ASP A 402 14.13 4.06 0.09
CA ASP A 402 13.34 4.56 1.20
C ASP A 402 12.01 5.11 0.64
N TYR A 403 10.93 4.95 1.38
CA TYR A 403 9.59 5.39 0.97
C TYR A 403 8.64 5.53 2.16
N ASP A 404 7.54 6.23 1.93
CA ASP A 404 6.38 6.27 2.81
C ASP A 404 5.23 5.46 2.22
N ILE A 405 4.46 4.78 3.05
CA ILE A 405 3.12 4.29 2.73
C ILE A 405 2.12 5.06 3.58
N ASP A 406 1.23 5.81 2.94
CA ASP A 406 0.10 6.46 3.59
C ASP A 406 -1.14 5.56 3.47
N TRP A 407 -1.60 5.04 4.61
CA TRP A 407 -2.82 4.27 4.78
C TRP A 407 -3.95 5.23 5.13
N THR A 408 -4.97 5.35 4.28
CA THR A 408 -5.93 6.45 4.37
C THR A 408 -7.29 6.10 3.78
N LEU A 409 -8.33 6.76 4.27
CA LEU A 409 -9.65 6.71 3.64
C LEU A 409 -9.80 7.76 2.51
N ASP A 410 -8.99 8.81 2.47
CA ASP A 410 -9.17 9.92 1.52
C ASP A 410 -8.31 9.79 0.24
N GLY A 411 -7.21 9.03 0.32
CA GLY A 411 -6.21 8.96 -0.75
C GLY A 411 -5.33 10.22 -0.83
N PRO A 412 -4.41 10.31 -1.81
CA PRO A 412 -3.57 11.50 -1.96
C PRO A 412 -4.39 12.69 -2.47
N ALA A 413 -4.21 13.85 -1.83
CA ALA A 413 -4.84 15.10 -2.24
C ALA A 413 -4.53 15.47 -3.70
N THR A 414 -5.49 16.10 -4.36
CA THR A 414 -5.38 16.50 -5.77
C THR A 414 -6.13 17.80 -6.03
N GLU A 415 -5.59 18.63 -6.92
CA GLU A 415 -6.19 19.89 -7.36
C GLU A 415 -6.94 19.75 -8.69
N VAL A 416 -6.68 18.66 -9.44
CA VAL A 416 -7.36 18.34 -10.69
C VAL A 416 -8.62 17.51 -10.42
N ALA A 417 -9.52 17.45 -11.38
CA ALA A 417 -10.64 16.53 -11.33
C ALA A 417 -10.17 15.08 -11.31
N TRP A 418 -10.88 14.22 -10.60
CA TRP A 418 -10.51 12.81 -10.46
C TRP A 418 -11.71 11.90 -10.69
N ILE A 419 -11.43 10.64 -11.00
CA ILE A 419 -12.41 9.65 -11.42
C ILE A 419 -12.99 8.97 -10.19
N LEU A 420 -14.22 9.32 -9.84
CA LEU A 420 -14.94 8.67 -8.75
C LEU A 420 -15.18 7.19 -9.09
N GLU A 421 -15.59 6.91 -10.32
CA GLU A 421 -16.06 5.60 -10.69
C GLU A 421 -16.00 5.33 -12.19
N THR A 422 -15.77 4.07 -12.53
CA THR A 422 -15.89 3.55 -13.90
C THR A 422 -16.98 2.49 -13.90
N ARG A 423 -17.89 2.58 -14.85
CA ARG A 423 -18.88 1.53 -15.15
C ARG A 423 -18.73 1.09 -16.59
N ALA A 424 -19.22 -0.10 -16.90
CA ALA A 424 -19.20 -0.58 -18.25
C ALA A 424 -20.48 -1.35 -18.61
N GLY A 425 -20.76 -1.45 -19.90
CA GLY A 425 -21.97 -2.11 -20.40
C GLY A 425 -21.91 -2.38 -21.89
N HIS A 426 -23.04 -2.81 -22.45
CA HIS A 426 -23.16 -3.00 -23.89
C HIS A 426 -22.94 -1.69 -24.65
N TYR A 427 -22.23 -1.80 -25.77
CA TYR A 427 -22.02 -0.72 -26.73
C TYR A 427 -23.34 -0.08 -27.18
N GLY A 428 -23.33 1.22 -27.44
CA GLY A 428 -24.43 1.92 -28.12
C GLY A 428 -25.62 2.24 -27.20
N VAL A 429 -26.79 2.47 -27.79
CA VAL A 429 -28.01 2.83 -27.05
C VAL A 429 -28.71 1.57 -26.54
N PRO A 430 -29.09 1.50 -25.25
CA PRO A 430 -29.83 0.35 -24.72
C PRO A 430 -31.07 0.01 -25.56
N GLY A 431 -31.23 -1.27 -25.90
CA GLY A 431 -32.36 -1.77 -26.69
C GLY A 431 -32.23 -1.59 -28.21
N ALA A 432 -31.21 -0.88 -28.71
CA ALA A 432 -30.93 -0.83 -30.14
C ALA A 432 -30.39 -2.18 -30.64
N PRO A 433 -30.77 -2.62 -31.85
CA PRO A 433 -30.20 -3.83 -32.43
C PRO A 433 -28.70 -3.64 -32.69
N LEU A 434 -27.90 -4.63 -32.28
CA LEU A 434 -26.46 -4.69 -32.53
C LEU A 434 -26.16 -5.97 -33.32
N ASP A 435 -25.29 -5.86 -34.32
CA ASP A 435 -24.69 -7.03 -34.95
C ASP A 435 -23.86 -7.82 -33.94
N ASP A 436 -23.73 -9.13 -34.16
CA ASP A 436 -23.06 -10.02 -33.20
C ASP A 436 -21.57 -9.68 -33.02
N GLY A 437 -20.94 -9.11 -34.05
CA GLY A 437 -19.56 -8.64 -34.00
C GLY A 437 -19.37 -7.49 -33.01
N ILE A 438 -20.22 -6.48 -33.07
CA ILE A 438 -20.26 -5.34 -32.13
C ILE A 438 -20.80 -5.78 -30.77
N ARG A 439 -21.72 -6.74 -30.69
CA ARG A 439 -22.19 -7.25 -29.40
C ARG A 439 -21.05 -7.88 -28.58
N ARG A 440 -20.12 -8.56 -29.27
CA ARG A 440 -18.93 -9.16 -28.64
C ARG A 440 -17.81 -8.14 -28.40
N ARG A 441 -17.45 -7.38 -29.44
CA ARG A 441 -16.25 -6.51 -29.45
C ARG A 441 -16.53 -5.06 -29.15
N GLY A 442 -17.79 -4.69 -28.97
CA GLY A 442 -18.22 -3.36 -28.57
C GLY A 442 -18.41 -3.28 -27.05
N ARG A 443 -17.91 -2.20 -26.45
CA ARG A 443 -18.08 -1.91 -25.02
C ARG A 443 -18.41 -0.43 -24.83
N LYS A 444 -19.34 -0.16 -23.93
CA LYS A 444 -19.57 1.19 -23.40
C LYS A 444 -18.81 1.36 -22.10
N TRP A 445 -18.15 2.50 -21.95
CA TRP A 445 -17.55 2.97 -20.70
C TRP A 445 -18.27 4.22 -20.22
N VAL A 446 -18.55 4.27 -18.92
CA VAL A 446 -19.14 5.43 -18.25
C VAL A 446 -18.18 5.85 -17.15
N ILE A 447 -17.58 7.02 -17.32
CA ILE A 447 -16.51 7.54 -16.47
C ILE A 447 -17.03 8.77 -15.74
N GLU A 448 -16.99 8.75 -14.41
CA GLU A 448 -17.48 9.83 -13.56
C GLU A 448 -16.29 10.66 -13.04
N PHE A 449 -16.06 11.84 -13.62
CA PHE A 449 -15.09 12.81 -13.14
C PHE A 449 -15.74 13.76 -12.14
N VAL A 450 -15.08 14.04 -11.01
CA VAL A 450 -15.60 14.89 -9.94
C VAL A 450 -14.54 15.85 -9.43
N GLU A 451 -15.00 16.86 -8.68
CA GLU A 451 -14.17 17.81 -7.94
C GLU A 451 -13.21 18.64 -8.83
N GLY A 452 -12.22 19.30 -8.20
CA GLY A 452 -11.22 20.10 -8.91
C GLY A 452 -11.84 21.21 -9.76
N PRO A 453 -11.35 21.44 -10.99
CA PRO A 453 -11.85 22.47 -11.91
C PRO A 453 -13.27 22.24 -12.45
N LEU A 454 -13.92 21.13 -12.06
CA LEU A 454 -15.33 20.86 -12.39
C LEU A 454 -16.31 21.48 -11.38
N ARG A 455 -15.84 21.89 -10.19
CA ARG A 455 -16.70 22.61 -9.24
C ARG A 455 -17.19 23.91 -9.87
N GLY A 456 -18.50 24.00 -10.11
CA GLY A 456 -19.11 25.18 -10.72
C GLY A 456 -19.02 25.26 -12.25
N LEU A 457 -18.86 24.12 -12.93
CA LEU A 457 -19.02 24.04 -14.38
C LEU A 457 -20.42 24.57 -14.78
N ASN A 458 -20.49 25.49 -15.75
CA ASN A 458 -21.78 26.05 -16.21
C ASN A 458 -22.32 25.30 -17.42
N SER A 459 -21.41 24.85 -18.29
CA SER A 459 -21.71 24.05 -19.48
C SER A 459 -20.79 22.82 -19.52
N PRO A 460 -21.28 21.63 -19.93
CA PRO A 460 -20.40 20.48 -20.19
C PRO A 460 -19.27 20.83 -21.17
N ASP A 461 -19.52 21.74 -22.11
CA ASP A 461 -18.56 22.18 -23.13
C ASP A 461 -17.46 23.13 -22.61
N ASP A 462 -17.50 23.53 -21.33
CA ASP A 462 -16.42 24.32 -20.67
C ASP A 462 -15.12 23.51 -20.50
N VAL A 463 -15.17 22.21 -20.81
CA VAL A 463 -14.04 21.28 -20.90
C VAL A 463 -14.17 20.42 -22.14
N THR A 464 -13.04 19.99 -22.68
CA THR A 464 -12.97 19.06 -23.81
C THR A 464 -12.62 17.66 -23.31
N VAL A 465 -13.35 16.65 -23.77
CA VAL A 465 -13.02 15.24 -23.53
C VAL A 465 -12.00 14.79 -24.56
N VAL A 466 -10.78 14.48 -24.10
CA VAL A 466 -9.72 13.91 -24.93
C VAL A 466 -9.65 12.43 -24.65
N ALA A 467 -9.91 11.61 -25.67
CA ALA A 467 -9.89 10.16 -25.57
C ALA A 467 -9.16 9.51 -26.74
N SER A 468 -8.43 8.44 -26.45
CA SER A 468 -7.64 7.69 -27.42
C SER A 468 -7.72 6.17 -27.18
N ALA A 469 -7.48 5.41 -28.24
CA ALA A 469 -7.34 3.97 -28.25
C ALA A 469 -6.06 3.62 -29.02
N ASP A 470 -5.27 2.67 -28.54
CA ASP A 470 -4.07 2.20 -29.24
C ASP A 470 -4.35 1.17 -30.36
N ALA A 471 -5.42 0.40 -30.18
CA ALA A 471 -5.98 -0.54 -31.14
C ALA A 471 -7.51 -0.36 -31.19
N GLY A 472 -8.15 -0.74 -32.29
CA GLY A 472 -9.60 -0.54 -32.42
C GLY A 472 -10.00 0.93 -32.55
N ARG A 473 -11.23 1.26 -32.17
CA ARG A 473 -11.80 2.60 -32.37
C ARG A 473 -12.74 3.04 -31.26
N ILE A 474 -12.84 4.37 -31.12
CA ILE A 474 -13.82 5.06 -30.27
C ILE A 474 -14.85 5.71 -31.19
N ASP A 475 -16.08 5.20 -31.15
CA ASP A 475 -17.16 5.56 -32.07
C ASP A 475 -18.00 6.73 -31.56
N THR A 476 -18.26 6.74 -30.25
CA THR A 476 -19.03 7.80 -29.61
C THR A 476 -18.24 8.37 -28.45
N ARG A 477 -18.24 9.69 -28.36
CA ARG A 477 -17.75 10.47 -27.23
C ARG A 477 -18.85 11.46 -26.85
N ALA A 478 -19.49 11.23 -25.72
CA ALA A 478 -20.52 12.12 -25.20
C ALA A 478 -20.23 12.43 -23.74
N HIS A 479 -20.61 13.62 -23.28
CA HIS A 479 -20.43 13.99 -21.89
C HIS A 479 -21.54 14.93 -21.43
N VAL A 480 -21.88 14.85 -20.14
CA VAL A 480 -22.93 15.64 -19.51
C VAL A 480 -22.53 16.02 -18.09
N ILE A 481 -22.97 17.18 -17.63
CA ILE A 481 -22.89 17.52 -16.20
C ILE A 481 -23.79 16.53 -15.44
N ASN A 482 -23.24 15.93 -14.40
CA ASN A 482 -23.99 15.10 -13.48
C ASN A 482 -24.34 15.90 -12.21
N PRO A 483 -25.59 16.38 -12.07
CA PRO A 483 -25.96 17.22 -10.93
C PRO A 483 -25.95 16.45 -9.59
N GLN A 484 -25.95 15.11 -9.61
CA GLN A 484 -25.93 14.31 -8.39
C GLN A 484 -24.53 14.20 -7.78
N THR A 485 -23.49 14.29 -8.60
CA THR A 485 -22.08 14.26 -8.17
C THR A 485 -21.45 15.64 -8.21
N GLY A 486 -22.09 16.62 -8.87
CA GLY A 486 -21.48 17.92 -9.18
C GLY A 486 -20.33 17.82 -10.19
N GLY A 487 -20.21 16.67 -10.87
CA GLY A 487 -19.11 16.34 -11.77
C GLY A 487 -19.52 16.27 -13.24
N LEU A 488 -18.63 15.69 -14.06
CA LEU A 488 -18.84 15.43 -15.48
C LEU A 488 -18.85 13.92 -15.71
N ARG A 489 -19.91 13.43 -16.35
CA ARG A 489 -19.99 12.05 -16.80
C ARG A 489 -19.62 11.96 -18.27
N VAL A 490 -18.64 11.14 -18.58
CA VAL A 490 -18.19 10.82 -19.95
C VAL A 490 -18.69 9.43 -20.33
N TYR A 491 -19.21 9.31 -21.56
CA TYR A 491 -19.59 8.07 -22.21
C TYR A 491 -18.69 7.83 -23.41
N LEU A 492 -18.06 6.66 -23.45
CA LEU A 492 -17.27 6.20 -24.59
C LEU A 492 -17.86 4.89 -25.12
N ASP A 493 -18.16 4.85 -26.40
CA ASP A 493 -18.45 3.59 -27.10
C ASP A 493 -17.22 3.17 -27.89
N THR A 494 -16.70 1.99 -27.58
CA THR A 494 -15.44 1.48 -28.13
C THR A 494 -15.64 0.15 -28.81
N VAL A 495 -14.90 -0.12 -29.87
CA VAL A 495 -14.93 -1.38 -30.61
C VAL A 495 -13.51 -1.89 -30.79
N ALA A 496 -13.23 -3.10 -30.31
CA ALA A 496 -11.96 -3.77 -30.54
C ALA A 496 -11.89 -4.33 -31.98
N GLU A 497 -10.70 -4.32 -32.58
CA GLU A 497 -10.44 -4.87 -33.92
C GLU A 497 -10.46 -6.41 -33.94
N GLY A 498 -10.04 -7.06 -32.85
CA GLY A 498 -9.93 -8.51 -32.70
C GLY A 498 -10.14 -8.96 -31.25
N ASP A 499 -9.46 -10.04 -30.86
CA ASP A 499 -9.50 -10.59 -29.48
C ASP A 499 -8.30 -10.17 -28.63
N ALA A 500 -7.38 -9.39 -29.23
CA ALA A 500 -6.30 -8.73 -28.52
C ALA A 500 -6.84 -7.64 -27.59
N PRO A 501 -6.13 -7.32 -26.50
CA PRO A 501 -6.55 -6.25 -25.61
C PRO A 501 -6.42 -4.89 -26.31
N ILE A 502 -7.30 -3.96 -25.95
CA ILE A 502 -7.30 -2.55 -26.34
C ILE A 502 -6.99 -1.70 -25.11
N ASN A 503 -6.07 -0.75 -25.24
CA ASN A 503 -5.76 0.25 -24.22
C ASN A 503 -6.42 1.57 -24.57
N LEU A 504 -7.22 2.07 -23.63
CA LEU A 504 -8.00 3.29 -23.75
C LEU A 504 -7.47 4.32 -22.77
N ARG A 505 -7.43 5.58 -23.21
CA ARG A 505 -7.16 6.73 -22.34
C ARG A 505 -8.25 7.78 -22.47
N CYS A 506 -8.58 8.44 -21.38
CA CYS A 506 -9.54 9.54 -21.35
C CYS A 506 -9.19 10.55 -20.26
N HIS A 507 -9.10 11.83 -20.61
CA HIS A 507 -8.96 12.94 -19.67
C HIS A 507 -9.74 14.16 -20.15
N LEU A 508 -9.85 15.16 -19.27
CA LEU A 508 -10.51 16.42 -19.53
C LEU A 508 -9.47 17.52 -19.70
N GLU A 509 -9.67 18.39 -20.68
CA GLU A 509 -8.84 19.58 -20.91
C GLU A 509 -9.67 20.86 -20.86
N ARG A 510 -9.05 21.96 -20.43
CA ARG A 510 -9.54 23.32 -20.62
C ARG A 510 -8.43 24.12 -21.29
N GLU A 511 -8.72 24.77 -22.42
CA GLU A 511 -7.73 25.55 -23.17
C GLU A 511 -6.45 24.74 -23.49
N ASN A 512 -6.62 23.47 -23.91
CA ASN A 512 -5.54 22.50 -24.17
C ASN A 512 -4.64 22.18 -22.96
N THR A 513 -5.10 22.46 -21.74
CA THR A 513 -4.42 22.10 -20.50
C THR A 513 -5.21 21.00 -19.79
N PRO A 514 -4.60 19.86 -19.42
CA PRO A 514 -5.26 18.84 -18.62
C PRO A 514 -5.78 19.39 -17.29
N VAL A 515 -7.08 19.20 -17.03
CA VAL A 515 -7.76 19.61 -15.79
C VAL A 515 -8.30 18.43 -14.98
N SER A 516 -8.07 17.20 -15.45
CA SER A 516 -8.34 15.97 -14.73
C SER A 516 -7.11 15.07 -14.71
N GLU A 517 -7.17 14.02 -13.90
CA GLU A 517 -6.32 12.85 -14.11
C GLU A 517 -6.73 12.10 -15.40
N THR A 518 -5.84 11.22 -15.86
CA THR A 518 -6.03 10.38 -17.05
C THR A 518 -6.57 9.02 -16.65
N TRP A 519 -7.82 8.75 -17.02
CA TRP A 519 -8.39 7.40 -17.00
C TRP A 519 -7.61 6.54 -17.99
N THR A 520 -7.09 5.39 -17.54
CA THR A 520 -6.37 4.44 -18.38
C THR A 520 -6.98 3.07 -18.17
N MET A 521 -7.42 2.40 -19.23
CA MET A 521 -8.11 1.12 -19.13
C MET A 521 -7.59 0.17 -20.19
N GLN A 522 -7.22 -1.04 -19.77
CA GLN A 522 -7.04 -2.15 -20.68
C GLN A 522 -8.35 -2.95 -20.70
N TRP A 523 -8.83 -3.29 -21.88
CA TRP A 523 -9.98 -4.17 -22.03
C TRP A 523 -9.71 -5.26 -23.04
N ARG A 524 -10.09 -6.49 -22.73
CA ARG A 524 -10.05 -7.62 -23.65
C ARG A 524 -11.49 -8.02 -23.98
N PRO A 525 -11.85 -8.10 -25.27
CA PRO A 525 -13.14 -8.67 -25.65
C PRO A 525 -13.29 -10.11 -25.13
N PRO A 526 -14.50 -10.54 -24.76
CA PRO A 526 -14.74 -11.93 -24.39
C PRO A 526 -14.30 -12.88 -25.51
N ALA A 527 -13.69 -14.00 -25.13
CA ALA A 527 -13.32 -15.06 -26.07
C ALA A 527 -14.55 -15.60 -26.81
N VAL A 528 -14.34 -16.10 -28.02
CA VAL A 528 -15.38 -16.83 -28.75
C VAL A 528 -15.63 -18.16 -28.02
N ALA A 529 -16.88 -18.39 -27.62
CA ALA A 529 -17.32 -19.60 -26.93
C ALA A 529 -17.27 -20.85 -27.82
#